data_AF-A0A351X780-F1
#
_entry.id   AF-A0A351X780-F1
#
_cell.length_a   1.000
_cell.length_b   1.000
_cell.length_c   1.000
_cell.angle_alpha   90.00
_cell.angle_beta   90.00
_cell.angle_gamma   90.00
#
_symmetry.space_group_name_H-M   'P 1'
#
loop_
_entity.id
_entity.type
_entity.pdbx_description
1 polymer ?
#
loop_
_entity_poly.entity_id
_entity_poly.type
_entity_poly.pdbx_seq_one_letter_code
_entity_poly.pdbx_strand_id
1 'polypeptide(L)'
;MSGEGITIYYTNTDPKSGDGIFITGGLIKLVAQNETPVEVTPGGPGSVEDMLIYLGKDSDARVELKGNGGSYFAGTVYAPSSNIFIGGTPDLIDENKEVVFKTSIIGYDVTVGGTAKLSITYEKDMDYSVPASMQLIQ
;
A
#
# COMPACT_ATOMS: atom_id res chain seq x y z
N MET A 1 -11.46 5.77 -5.06
CA MET A 1 -11.07 6.20 -3.69
C MET A 1 -9.72 6.91 -3.80
N SER A 2 -9.56 8.07 -3.15
CA SER A 2 -8.32 8.85 -3.13
C SER A 2 -8.00 9.27 -1.70
N GLY A 3 -6.74 9.24 -1.29
CA GLY A 3 -6.29 9.85 -0.04
C GLY A 3 -4.78 10.11 -0.07
N GLU A 4 -4.38 11.16 0.63
CA GLU A 4 -3.02 11.70 0.68
C GLU A 4 -2.44 11.46 2.08
N GLY A 5 -1.41 10.60 2.17
CA GLY A 5 -0.78 10.18 3.42
C GLY A 5 -1.71 9.33 4.28
N ILE A 6 -1.88 8.08 3.85
CA ILE A 6 -2.83 7.14 4.43
C ILE A 6 -2.07 6.15 5.30
N THR A 7 -2.34 6.16 6.60
CA THR A 7 -1.89 5.07 7.48
C THR A 7 -3.08 4.22 7.91
N ILE A 8 -3.00 2.91 7.67
CA ILE A 8 -3.99 1.92 8.10
C ILE A 8 -3.31 0.95 9.06
N TYR A 9 -3.78 0.92 10.30
CA TYR A 9 -3.38 -0.04 11.31
C TYR A 9 -4.46 -1.10 11.49
N TYR A 10 -4.08 -2.37 11.40
CA TYR A 10 -4.95 -3.49 11.71
C TYR A 10 -4.41 -4.23 12.93
N THR A 11 -5.20 -4.23 14.01
CA THR A 11 -4.75 -4.65 15.35
C THR A 11 -5.34 -5.98 15.81
N ASN A 12 -6.18 -6.64 15.00
CA ASN A 12 -6.73 -7.93 15.38
C ASN A 12 -5.67 -9.03 15.20
N THR A 13 -5.33 -9.71 16.30
CA THR A 13 -4.34 -10.79 16.36
C THR A 13 -4.96 -12.18 16.32
N ASP A 14 -6.29 -12.28 16.24
CA ASP A 14 -7.02 -13.54 16.03
C ASP A 14 -8.04 -13.36 14.89
N PRO A 15 -7.55 -13.10 13.65
CA PRO A 15 -8.42 -12.86 12.52
C PRO A 15 -9.10 -14.15 12.07
N LYS A 16 -10.39 -14.07 11.77
CA LYS A 16 -11.17 -15.17 11.21
C LYS A 16 -11.00 -15.21 9.70
N SER A 17 -11.38 -16.35 9.11
CA SER A 17 -11.47 -16.45 7.65
C SER A 17 -12.36 -15.33 7.07
N GLY A 18 -11.76 -14.48 6.24
CA GLY A 18 -12.44 -13.32 5.65
C GLY A 18 -12.08 -11.99 6.30
N ASP A 19 -11.34 -12.00 7.40
CA ASP A 19 -10.81 -10.79 8.03
C ASP A 19 -9.53 -10.31 7.33
N GLY A 20 -9.34 -8.99 7.31
CA GLY A 20 -8.18 -8.38 6.68
C GLY A 20 -8.46 -6.99 6.13
N ILE A 21 -7.51 -6.51 5.34
CA ILE A 21 -7.60 -5.25 4.61
C ILE A 21 -7.86 -5.57 3.14
N PHE A 22 -9.02 -5.16 2.63
CA PHE A 22 -9.42 -5.40 1.25
C PHE A 22 -9.69 -4.08 0.56
N ILE A 23 -8.70 -3.57 -0.17
CA ILE A 23 -8.83 -2.36 -0.97
C ILE A 23 -8.95 -2.80 -2.43
N THR A 24 -10.20 -3.00 -2.86
CA THR A 24 -10.50 -3.66 -4.13
C THR A 24 -11.55 -2.94 -4.94
N GLY A 25 -11.42 -3.01 -6.27
CA GLY A 25 -12.41 -2.58 -7.24
C GLY A 25 -12.29 -1.11 -7.67
N GLY A 26 -12.65 -0.86 -8.92
CA GLY A 26 -12.69 0.48 -9.50
C GLY A 26 -11.32 1.15 -9.60
N LEU A 27 -11.33 2.48 -9.77
CA LEU A 27 -10.11 3.28 -9.81
C LEU A 27 -9.68 3.67 -8.38
N ILE A 28 -8.49 3.23 -8.01
CA ILE A 28 -7.92 3.44 -6.67
C ILE A 28 -6.64 4.27 -6.80
N LYS A 29 -6.51 5.33 -6.00
CA LYS A 29 -5.28 6.11 -5.86
C LYS A 29 -4.93 6.24 -4.39
N LEU A 30 -4.00 5.42 -3.91
CA LEU A 30 -3.45 5.50 -2.56
C LEU A 30 -2.00 5.92 -2.67
N VAL A 31 -1.77 7.22 -2.48
CA VAL A 31 -0.45 7.84 -2.60
C VAL A 31 -0.48 9.14 -1.79
N ALA A 32 0.55 9.38 -0.97
CA ALA A 32 0.85 10.74 -0.55
C ALA A 32 1.89 11.31 -1.51
N GLN A 33 1.73 12.56 -1.92
CA GLN A 33 2.76 13.20 -2.72
C GLN A 33 3.91 13.63 -1.79
N ASN A 34 5.13 13.30 -2.20
CA ASN A 34 6.35 13.83 -1.59
C ASN A 34 6.50 15.30 -2.02
N GLU A 35 5.75 16.20 -1.38
CA GLU A 35 5.89 17.63 -1.56
C GLU A 35 6.84 18.17 -0.49
N THR A 36 7.92 18.85 -0.90
CA THR A 36 8.68 19.70 0.02
C THR A 36 7.73 20.75 0.58
N PRO A 37 7.39 20.73 1.89
CA PRO A 37 6.39 21.66 2.39
C PRO A 37 6.94 23.08 2.28
N VAL A 38 6.28 23.94 1.50
CA VAL A 38 6.67 25.36 1.39
C VAL A 38 6.40 26.08 2.71
N GLU A 39 5.40 25.62 3.48
CA GLU A 39 5.13 26.02 4.85
C GLU A 39 4.60 24.83 5.67
N VAL A 40 5.28 24.46 6.76
CA VAL A 40 4.77 23.45 7.71
C VAL A 40 3.93 24.16 8.77
N THR A 41 2.61 24.25 8.54
CA THR A 41 1.69 24.71 9.59
C THR A 41 1.35 23.53 10.50
N PRO A 42 1.49 23.63 11.84
CA PRO A 42 0.92 22.63 12.74
C PRO A 42 -0.58 22.46 12.49
N GLY A 43 -1.00 21.27 12.03
CA GLY A 43 -2.38 21.01 11.59
C GLY A 43 -2.70 21.38 10.13
N GLY A 44 -1.70 21.80 9.34
CA GLY A 44 -1.78 21.93 7.88
C GLY A 44 -1.63 20.58 7.16
N PRO A 45 -1.70 20.55 5.82
CA PRO A 45 -1.76 19.32 5.00
C PRO A 45 -0.44 18.53 4.92
N GLY A 46 0.44 18.66 5.93
CA GLY A 46 1.62 17.82 6.06
C GLY A 46 1.22 16.42 6.53
N SER A 47 0.59 15.65 5.65
CA SER A 47 0.38 14.22 5.88
C SER A 47 1.74 13.54 5.91
N VAL A 48 1.89 12.47 6.70
CA VAL A 48 3.12 11.67 6.64
C VAL A 48 3.24 11.08 5.23
N GLU A 49 4.44 11.19 4.66
CA GLU A 49 4.75 10.74 3.31
C GLU A 49 4.30 9.28 3.12
N ASP A 50 3.77 9.02 1.93
CA ASP A 50 3.33 7.72 1.42
C ASP A 50 2.15 7.02 2.14
N MET A 51 1.76 5.86 1.61
CA MET A 51 0.83 4.94 2.26
C MET A 51 1.60 4.05 3.25
N LEU A 52 1.08 3.84 4.46
CA LEU A 52 1.50 2.76 5.33
C LEU A 52 0.32 1.84 5.64
N ILE A 53 0.44 0.57 5.27
CA ILE A 53 -0.46 -0.50 5.74
C ILE A 53 0.34 -1.36 6.72
N TYR A 54 -0.09 -1.42 7.97
CA TYR A 54 0.60 -2.17 9.03
C TYR A 54 -0.31 -3.24 9.64
N LEU A 55 0.16 -4.49 9.59
CA LEU A 55 -0.33 -5.62 10.36
C LEU A 55 0.81 -6.13 11.23
N GLY A 56 0.57 -6.28 12.53
CA GLY A 56 1.57 -6.82 13.45
C GLY A 56 1.91 -8.28 13.13
N LYS A 57 3.10 -8.71 13.54
CA LYS A 57 3.58 -10.11 13.36
C LYS A 57 2.66 -11.18 13.96
N ASP A 58 1.77 -10.81 14.86
CA ASP A 58 0.84 -11.72 15.55
C ASP A 58 -0.52 -11.77 14.85
N SER A 59 -0.65 -11.18 13.65
CA SER A 59 -1.84 -11.23 12.81
C SER A 59 -1.51 -11.90 11.47
N ASP A 60 -2.25 -12.94 11.11
CA ASP A 60 -2.19 -13.62 9.81
C ASP A 60 -3.35 -13.18 8.88
N ALA A 61 -3.98 -12.04 9.19
CA ALA A 61 -5.08 -11.49 8.41
C ALA A 61 -4.63 -11.18 6.98
N ARG A 62 -5.56 -11.23 6.03
CA ARG A 62 -5.22 -11.06 4.61
C ARG A 62 -5.08 -9.59 4.22
N VAL A 63 -4.23 -9.31 3.24
CA VAL A 63 -4.17 -7.99 2.59
C VAL A 63 -4.43 -8.18 1.10
N GLU A 64 -5.43 -7.50 0.56
CA GLU A 64 -5.71 -7.49 -0.88
C GLU A 64 -5.72 -6.06 -1.41
N LEU A 65 -4.83 -5.78 -2.37
CA LEU A 65 -4.77 -4.51 -3.11
C LEU A 65 -5.07 -4.81 -4.59
N LYS A 66 -6.30 -4.50 -5.03
CA LYS A 66 -6.78 -4.82 -6.38
C LYS A 66 -7.48 -3.63 -7.03
N GLY A 67 -6.79 -2.94 -7.94
CA GLY A 67 -7.37 -1.83 -8.70
C GLY A 67 -7.80 -2.21 -10.12
N ASN A 68 -8.47 -1.28 -10.80
CA ASN A 68 -8.64 -1.32 -12.25
C ASN A 68 -7.48 -0.58 -12.94
N GLY A 69 -7.28 -0.80 -14.25
CA GLY A 69 -6.29 -0.06 -15.05
C GLY A 69 -6.35 1.46 -14.79
N GLY A 70 -5.19 2.05 -14.49
CA GLY A 70 -5.04 3.44 -14.06
C GLY A 70 -5.01 3.62 -12.54
N SER A 71 -5.18 2.54 -11.76
CA SER A 71 -5.02 2.57 -10.31
C SER A 71 -3.54 2.68 -9.93
N TYR A 72 -3.29 3.31 -8.79
CA TYR A 72 -1.97 3.67 -8.32
C TYR A 72 -1.86 3.46 -6.81
N PHE A 73 -0.87 2.70 -6.39
CA PHE A 73 -0.52 2.42 -5.00
C PHE A 73 0.94 2.78 -4.78
N ALA A 74 1.25 3.60 -3.79
CA ALA A 74 2.64 3.93 -3.43
C ALA A 74 2.81 4.05 -1.92
N GLY A 75 3.92 3.49 -1.40
CA GLY A 75 4.20 3.41 0.03
C GLY A 75 4.64 2.03 0.53
N THR A 76 4.41 1.75 1.79
CA THR A 76 4.84 0.51 2.45
C THR A 76 3.65 -0.31 2.93
N VAL A 77 3.68 -1.62 2.63
CA VAL A 77 2.79 -2.63 3.21
C VAL A 77 3.65 -3.54 4.07
N TYR A 78 3.53 -3.41 5.39
CA TYR A 78 4.24 -4.22 6.37
C TYR A 78 3.25 -5.16 7.08
N ALA A 79 3.28 -6.44 6.70
CA ALA A 79 2.39 -7.47 7.21
C ALA A 79 3.12 -8.84 7.22
N PRO A 80 4.20 -9.00 8.01
CA PRO A 80 5.18 -10.07 7.85
C PRO A 80 4.64 -11.50 8.06
N SER A 81 3.48 -11.64 8.71
CA SER A 81 2.81 -12.94 8.94
C SER A 81 1.59 -13.15 8.05
N SER A 82 1.29 -12.20 7.16
CA SER A 82 0.09 -12.17 6.36
C SER A 82 0.32 -12.63 4.93
N ASN A 83 -0.72 -13.21 4.36
CA ASN A 83 -0.81 -13.46 2.93
C ASN A 83 -1.30 -12.19 2.22
N ILE A 84 -0.48 -11.68 1.31
CA ILE A 84 -0.74 -10.46 0.54
C ILE A 84 -1.04 -10.82 -0.90
N PHE A 85 -2.13 -10.28 -1.43
CA PHE A 85 -2.47 -10.35 -2.85
C PHE A 85 -2.43 -8.95 -3.46
N ILE A 86 -1.63 -8.77 -4.50
CA ILE A 86 -1.67 -7.57 -5.34
C ILE A 86 -2.11 -7.92 -6.77
N GLY A 87 -2.87 -7.03 -7.38
CA GLY A 87 -3.33 -7.26 -8.73
C GLY A 87 -4.32 -6.25 -9.26
N GLY A 88 -5.06 -6.67 -10.29
CA GLY A 88 -6.12 -5.84 -10.83
C GLY A 88 -6.78 -6.39 -12.09
N THR A 89 -7.76 -5.64 -12.58
CA THR A 89 -8.46 -5.87 -13.85
C THR A 89 -8.20 -4.71 -14.82
N PRO A 90 -8.19 -4.93 -16.15
CA PRO A 90 -7.99 -3.84 -17.11
C PRO A 90 -9.00 -2.70 -16.91
N ASP A 91 -8.64 -1.49 -17.33
CA ASP A 91 -9.61 -0.42 -17.50
C ASP A 91 -10.57 -0.79 -18.65
N LEU A 92 -11.85 -0.48 -18.50
CA LEU A 92 -12.85 -0.81 -19.51
C LEU A 92 -12.82 0.16 -20.71
N ILE A 93 -12.20 1.32 -20.54
CA ILE A 93 -12.14 2.38 -21.56
C ILE A 93 -10.79 2.35 -22.29
N ASP A 94 -9.69 2.11 -21.56
CA ASP A 94 -8.33 2.08 -22.10
C ASP A 94 -7.52 0.90 -21.54
N GLU A 95 -7.49 -0.20 -22.29
CA GLU A 95 -6.78 -1.43 -21.94
C GLU A 95 -5.25 -1.29 -21.77
N ASN A 96 -4.68 -0.16 -22.20
CA ASN A 96 -3.26 0.12 -22.01
C ASN A 96 -2.95 0.71 -20.65
N LYS A 97 -3.95 1.15 -19.88
CA LYS A 97 -3.73 1.62 -18.53
C LYS A 97 -3.33 0.47 -17.61
N GLU A 98 -2.17 0.63 -17.00
CA GLU A 98 -1.63 -0.32 -16.05
C GLU A 98 -2.17 -0.06 -14.64
N VAL A 99 -2.18 -1.10 -13.81
CA VAL A 99 -2.23 -0.91 -12.36
C VAL A 99 -0.80 -0.75 -11.87
N VAL A 100 -0.52 0.38 -11.23
CA VAL A 100 0.83 0.74 -10.81
C VAL A 100 0.98 0.51 -9.31
N PHE A 101 1.99 -0.29 -8.95
CA PHE A 101 2.45 -0.53 -7.60
C PHE A 101 3.87 0.03 -7.46
N LYS A 102 3.99 1.13 -6.73
CA LYS A 102 5.25 1.70 -6.26
C LYS A 102 5.41 1.49 -4.76
N THR A 103 5.29 0.24 -4.34
CA THR A 103 5.19 -0.11 -2.92
C THR A 103 6.29 -1.08 -2.51
N SER A 104 6.84 -0.86 -1.31
CA SER A 104 7.55 -1.91 -0.56
C SER A 104 6.55 -2.84 0.11
N ILE A 105 6.59 -4.13 -0.24
CA ILE A 105 5.65 -5.13 0.26
C ILE A 105 6.43 -6.17 1.06
N ILE A 106 6.11 -6.29 2.35
CA ILE A 106 6.71 -7.23 3.28
C ILE A 106 5.58 -8.09 3.83
N GLY A 107 5.48 -9.32 3.31
CA GLY A 107 4.47 -10.32 3.69
C GLY A 107 5.08 -11.70 3.87
N TYR A 108 4.29 -12.63 4.42
CA TYR A 108 4.69 -14.05 4.50
C TYR A 108 4.68 -14.67 3.10
N ASP A 109 3.53 -14.61 2.42
CA ASP A 109 3.39 -14.93 1.01
C ASP A 109 2.86 -13.70 0.26
N VAL A 110 3.53 -13.34 -0.85
CA VAL A 110 3.10 -12.26 -1.73
C VAL A 110 2.71 -12.86 -3.08
N THR A 111 1.41 -12.86 -3.37
CA THR A 111 0.86 -13.31 -4.65
C THR A 111 0.57 -12.14 -5.57
N VAL A 112 1.07 -12.22 -6.79
CA VAL A 112 0.78 -11.26 -7.86
C VAL A 112 -0.16 -11.94 -8.87
N GLY A 113 -1.30 -11.31 -9.16
CA GLY A 113 -2.27 -11.89 -10.09
C GLY A 113 -3.26 -10.88 -10.65
N GLY A 114 -4.31 -11.39 -11.31
CA GLY A 114 -5.30 -10.57 -12.01
C GLY A 114 -5.12 -10.62 -13.53
N THR A 115 -5.88 -9.77 -14.22
CA THR A 115 -5.95 -9.74 -15.69
C THR A 115 -5.46 -8.41 -16.27
N ALA A 116 -5.13 -7.43 -15.43
CA ALA A 116 -4.55 -6.16 -15.87
C ALA A 116 -3.08 -6.30 -16.27
N LYS A 117 -2.60 -5.33 -17.05
CA LYS A 117 -1.17 -5.02 -17.10
C LYS A 117 -0.76 -4.44 -15.74
N LEU A 118 0.27 -5.00 -15.12
CA LEU A 118 0.78 -4.56 -13.83
C LEU A 118 2.18 -3.96 -14.00
N SER A 119 2.40 -2.81 -13.40
CA SER A 119 3.73 -2.21 -13.26
C SER A 119 4.10 -2.19 -11.79
N ILE A 120 5.13 -2.96 -11.44
CA ILE A 120 5.65 -3.06 -10.08
C ILE A 120 7.07 -2.50 -10.11
N THR A 121 7.26 -1.33 -9.52
CA THR A 121 8.55 -0.63 -9.51
C THR A 121 8.87 -0.19 -8.10
N TYR A 122 10.07 -0.50 -7.62
CA TYR A 122 10.53 0.03 -6.35
C TYR A 122 10.97 1.49 -6.52
N GLU A 123 10.44 2.40 -5.70
CA GLU A 123 10.84 3.80 -5.67
C GLU A 123 11.16 4.22 -4.23
N LYS A 124 12.46 4.31 -3.92
CA LYS A 124 12.96 4.60 -2.57
C LYS A 124 12.46 5.91 -1.97
N ASP A 125 12.10 6.87 -2.83
CA ASP A 125 11.62 8.20 -2.43
C ASP A 125 10.11 8.19 -2.08
N MET A 126 9.47 7.03 -2.23
CA MET A 126 8.08 6.73 -1.87
C MET A 126 8.00 5.67 -0.76
N ASP A 127 9.11 5.37 -0.08
CA ASP A 127 9.09 4.57 1.13
C ASP A 127 8.89 5.48 2.33
N TYR A 128 7.92 5.13 3.18
CA TYR A 128 7.73 5.79 4.47
C TYR A 128 9.04 5.76 5.27
N SER A 129 9.56 6.93 5.63
CA SER A 129 10.76 7.05 6.47
C SER A 129 10.57 8.08 7.58
N VAL A 130 10.55 7.62 8.83
CA VAL A 130 10.66 8.46 10.03
C VAL A 130 11.52 7.69 11.03
N PRO A 131 12.63 8.27 11.53
CA PRO A 131 13.96 7.70 11.35
C PRO A 131 13.94 6.16 11.31
N ALA A 132 14.33 5.59 10.17
CA ALA A 132 14.40 4.15 9.96
C ALA A 132 15.53 3.53 10.80
N SER A 133 15.32 3.34 12.11
CA SER A 133 16.19 2.53 12.95
C SER A 133 15.56 1.17 13.20
N MET A 134 15.54 0.32 12.19
CA MET A 134 15.79 -1.10 12.42
C MET A 134 17.31 -1.30 12.46
N GLN A 135 17.95 -0.82 13.53
CA GLN A 135 19.31 -1.20 13.84
C GLN A 135 19.25 -2.57 14.54
N LEU A 136 19.81 -3.60 13.90
CA LEU A 136 20.12 -4.85 14.57
C LEU A 136 21.10 -4.51 15.72
N ILE A 137 20.67 -4.65 16.97
CA ILE A 137 21.60 -4.67 18.09
C ILE A 137 22.34 -6.00 17.97
N GLN A 138 23.61 -5.92 17.57
CA GLN A 138 24.53 -7.05 17.58
C GLN A 138 25.14 -7.22 18.96
#